data_AF-A0A6C0HE90-F1
#
_entry.id   AF-A0A6C0HE90-F1
#
_cell.length_a   1.000
_cell.length_b   1.000
_cell.length_c   1.000
_cell.angle_alpha   90.00
_cell.angle_beta   90.00
_cell.angle_gamma   90.00
#
_symmetry.space_group_name_H-M   'P 1'
#
loop_
_entity.id
_entity.type
_entity.pdbx_description
1 polymer ?
#
loop_
_entity_poly.entity_id
_entity_poly.type
_entity_poly.pdbx_seq_one_letter_code
_entity_poly.pdbx_strand_id
1 'polypeptide(L)'
;MTKTSNNHNKTKHINKRINRKVAKTRKILPLKPLMDQKDLCCAIRFYDNFEEMIKQFHKSKKYVEAILVSNKPNKEIMQGNSIASLYTKQFLTVYPDNKFAQYLLSINNKEVGTNIGFSRDDGKNLAKWVLNPKIKTKIVIFDWDGTLSVIEGVVLPPTKELTLEMMKKGITYKDIALYYAGTKQRLEGLKNMFHFLHEKGIETYILTNNPVAACNWRKLHDRGIGPFSRQNFYKMVKQFIPHIKLQNILCGYETQCFKPDTFSGNRHLREVYSQIEHWHFQNSAYTTN
;
A
#
# COMPACT_ATOMS: atom_id res chain seq x y z
N MET A 1 67.91 -3.36 -26.40
CA MET A 1 67.56 -4.16 -27.61
C MET A 1 66.17 -4.75 -27.35
N THR A 2 65.06 -4.47 -28.03
CA THR A 2 64.81 -4.09 -29.42
C THR A 2 63.37 -3.53 -29.53
N LYS A 3 63.25 -2.36 -30.18
CA LYS A 3 62.25 -1.89 -31.15
C LYS A 3 60.73 -2.02 -30.89
N THR A 4 60.13 -0.85 -30.64
CA THR A 4 59.00 -0.20 -31.38
C THR A 4 58.18 -1.02 -32.39
N SER A 5 56.85 -0.87 -32.33
CA SER A 5 56.09 -0.35 -33.48
C SER A 5 54.69 0.18 -33.10
N ASN A 6 54.42 1.39 -33.61
CA ASN A 6 53.13 2.03 -33.75
C ASN A 6 52.24 1.25 -34.73
N ASN A 7 50.92 1.30 -34.55
CA ASN A 7 50.02 1.29 -35.70
C ASN A 7 48.81 2.20 -35.49
N HIS A 8 48.89 3.36 -36.14
CA HIS A 8 47.74 4.15 -36.55
C HIS A 8 46.94 3.39 -37.60
N ASN A 9 45.61 3.38 -37.48
CA ASN A 9 44.78 3.24 -38.67
C ASN A 9 43.62 4.23 -38.67
N LYS A 10 43.70 5.12 -39.67
CA LYS A 10 42.71 6.07 -40.15
C LYS A 10 41.46 5.33 -40.63
N THR A 11 40.26 5.80 -40.27
CA THR A 11 39.11 5.66 -41.19
C THR A 11 38.14 6.83 -41.12
N LYS A 12 38.23 7.66 -42.17
CA LYS A 12 37.18 8.31 -42.98
C LYS A 12 36.05 9.09 -42.30
N HIS A 13 36.09 10.39 -42.59
CA HIS A 13 34.96 11.29 -42.78
C HIS A 13 33.80 10.65 -43.57
N ILE A 14 32.59 10.73 -43.02
CA ILE A 14 31.34 10.73 -43.79
C ILE A 14 30.54 11.95 -43.35
N ASN A 15 30.35 12.84 -44.32
CA ASN A 15 29.48 14.00 -44.26
C ASN A 15 28.00 13.62 -44.50
N LYS A 16 27.10 14.49 -44.01
CA LYS A 16 25.69 14.68 -44.42
C LYS A 16 24.67 13.60 -44.04
N ARG A 17 23.80 13.93 -43.08
CA ARG A 17 22.43 14.39 -43.42
C ARG A 17 21.71 15.00 -42.21
N ILE A 18 21.38 16.27 -42.38
CA ILE A 18 20.40 17.03 -41.60
C ILE A 18 19.07 16.27 -41.63
N ASN A 19 18.59 15.82 -40.49
CA ASN A 19 17.20 15.43 -40.31
C ASN A 19 16.58 16.30 -39.23
N ARG A 20 16.10 17.47 -39.66
CA ARG A 20 15.11 18.29 -38.94
C ARG A 20 13.83 17.47 -38.80
N LYS A 21 13.68 16.73 -37.68
CA LYS A 21 12.37 16.22 -37.26
C LYS A 21 11.73 17.24 -36.33
N VAL A 22 10.96 18.12 -36.97
CA VAL A 22 9.70 18.73 -36.52
C VAL A 22 9.41 18.56 -35.02
N ALA A 23 9.61 19.63 -34.27
CA ALA A 23 8.97 19.82 -32.99
C ALA A 23 7.45 19.75 -33.20
N LYS A 24 6.84 18.59 -32.90
CA LYS A 24 5.39 18.47 -32.77
C LYS A 24 5.01 19.32 -31.58
N THR A 25 4.53 20.54 -31.85
CA THR A 25 3.77 21.36 -30.93
C THR A 25 2.70 20.46 -30.32
N ARG A 26 2.88 20.06 -29.07
CA ARG A 26 1.82 19.41 -28.30
C ARG A 26 0.66 20.40 -28.32
N LYS A 27 -0.42 20.06 -29.03
CA LYS A 27 -1.70 20.73 -28.87
C LYS A 27 -2.00 20.72 -27.37
N ILE A 28 -1.88 21.88 -26.74
CA ILE A 28 -2.36 22.10 -25.39
C ILE A 28 -3.86 21.89 -25.51
N LEU A 29 -4.34 20.73 -25.06
CA LEU A 29 -5.76 20.46 -24.94
C LEU A 29 -6.33 21.59 -24.08
N PRO A 30 -7.43 22.24 -24.49
CA PRO A 30 -8.09 23.22 -23.65
C PRO A 30 -8.37 22.57 -22.30
N LEU A 31 -7.87 23.22 -21.24
CA LEU A 31 -8.20 22.86 -19.86
C LEU A 31 -9.72 22.71 -19.80
N LYS A 32 -10.19 21.52 -19.40
CA LYS A 32 -11.61 21.28 -19.14
C LYS A 32 -12.14 22.46 -18.29
N PRO A 33 -13.39 22.91 -18.53
CA PRO A 33 -13.98 23.96 -17.72
C PRO A 33 -13.80 23.59 -16.26
N LEU A 34 -13.20 24.50 -15.47
CA LEU A 34 -13.15 24.33 -14.03
C LEU A 34 -14.59 24.12 -13.57
N MET A 35 -14.92 22.94 -13.07
CA MET A 35 -16.14 22.74 -12.29
C MET A 35 -16.19 23.85 -11.24
N ASP A 36 -17.36 24.46 -11.04
CA ASP A 36 -17.56 25.47 -10.01
C ASP A 36 -16.98 24.97 -8.68
N GLN A 37 -15.86 25.60 -8.27
CA GLN A 37 -15.06 25.15 -7.12
C GLN A 37 -15.84 25.20 -5.80
N LYS A 38 -16.97 25.93 -5.76
CA LYS A 38 -17.85 26.07 -4.60
C LYS A 38 -18.45 24.75 -4.10
N ASP A 39 -18.35 23.70 -4.91
CA ASP A 39 -19.13 22.49 -4.73
C ASP A 39 -18.32 21.20 -4.52
N LEU A 40 -16.98 21.26 -4.59
CA LEU A 40 -16.11 20.09 -4.44
C LEU A 40 -15.64 19.92 -2.99
N CYS A 41 -16.35 19.08 -2.23
CA CYS A 41 -15.87 18.60 -0.94
C CYS A 41 -15.14 17.26 -1.15
N CYS A 42 -13.82 17.28 -1.02
CA CYS A 42 -12.95 16.10 -1.05
C CYS A 42 -12.54 15.75 0.38
N ALA A 43 -12.38 14.47 0.70
CA ALA A 43 -11.83 14.04 1.98
C ALA A 43 -10.96 12.79 1.83
N ILE A 44 -9.93 12.72 2.67
CA ILE A 44 -9.02 11.58 2.76
C ILE A 44 -9.02 11.10 4.21
N ARG A 45 -9.26 9.80 4.40
CA ARG A 45 -9.04 9.12 5.69
C ARG A 45 -7.85 8.19 5.62
N PHE A 46 -7.02 8.23 6.66
CA PHE A 46 -5.90 7.32 6.83
C PHE A 46 -6.06 6.52 8.12
N TYR A 47 -5.96 5.19 8.03
CA TYR A 47 -6.05 4.29 9.18
C TYR A 47 -4.71 3.63 9.43
N ASP A 48 -4.25 3.67 10.68
CA ASP A 48 -3.01 3.05 11.16
C ASP A 48 -3.21 2.58 12.61
N ASN A 49 -2.48 1.56 13.05
CA ASN A 49 -2.48 1.10 14.44
C ASN A 49 -1.37 1.75 15.29
N PHE A 50 -0.48 2.54 14.67
CA PHE A 50 0.64 3.17 15.36
C PHE A 50 0.41 4.67 15.60
N GLU A 51 0.30 5.06 16.88
CA GLU A 51 -0.04 6.43 17.31
C GLU A 51 0.95 7.48 16.79
N GLU A 52 2.25 7.17 16.72
CA GLU A 52 3.24 8.09 16.19
C GLU A 52 2.97 8.42 14.72
N MET A 53 2.53 7.44 13.94
CA MET A 53 2.22 7.64 12.52
C MET A 53 1.00 8.55 12.34
N ILE A 54 -0.01 8.42 13.21
CA ILE A 54 -1.17 9.32 13.26
C ILE A 54 -0.71 10.76 13.55
N LYS A 55 0.15 10.95 14.55
CA LYS A 55 0.74 12.27 14.89
C LYS A 55 1.52 12.87 13.73
N GLN A 56 2.31 12.07 13.01
CA GLN A 56 3.05 12.52 11.83
C GLN A 56 2.12 13.03 10.73
N PHE A 57 1.00 12.35 10.47
CA PHE A 57 0.00 12.81 9.51
C PHE A 57 -0.71 14.09 9.95
N HIS A 58 -1.14 14.19 11.21
CA HIS A 58 -1.75 15.44 11.72
C HIS A 58 -0.80 16.64 11.59
N LYS A 59 0.51 16.43 11.84
CA LYS A 59 1.52 17.49 11.72
C LYS A 59 1.79 17.91 10.27
N SER A 60 1.93 16.95 9.36
CA SER A 60 2.42 17.20 7.99
C SER A 60 1.32 17.30 6.93
N LYS A 61 0.13 16.76 7.23
CA LYS A 61 -1.04 16.65 6.35
C LYS A 61 -2.31 16.93 7.14
N LYS A 62 -2.42 18.13 7.72
CA LYS A 62 -3.49 18.53 8.67
C LYS A 62 -4.93 18.26 8.21
N TYR A 63 -5.19 18.17 6.90
CA TYR A 63 -6.53 17.90 6.36
C TYR A 63 -6.77 16.44 5.94
N VAL A 64 -5.78 15.56 6.15
CA VAL A 64 -6.01 14.12 6.15
C VAL A 64 -6.54 13.74 7.53
N GLU A 65 -7.74 13.15 7.56
CA GLU A 65 -8.32 12.62 8.80
C GLU A 65 -7.63 11.29 9.13
N ALA A 66 -6.53 11.37 9.90
CA ALA A 66 -5.80 10.20 10.38
C ALA A 66 -6.46 9.63 11.64
N ILE A 67 -6.85 8.37 11.57
CA ILE A 67 -7.62 7.63 12.58
C ILE A 67 -6.78 6.48 13.11
N LEU A 68 -6.57 6.45 14.42
CA LEU A 68 -5.99 5.30 15.10
C LEU A 68 -7.00 4.15 15.12
N VAL A 69 -6.60 2.98 14.61
CA VAL A 69 -7.40 1.76 14.69
C VAL A 69 -7.65 1.39 16.15
N SER A 70 -8.84 0.88 16.46
CA SER A 70 -9.20 0.53 17.83
C SER A 70 -8.18 -0.42 18.47
N ASN A 71 -7.74 -0.07 19.68
CA ASN A 71 -6.94 -0.94 20.55
C ASN A 71 -7.81 -1.89 21.41
N LYS A 72 -9.13 -1.91 21.20
CA LYS A 72 -10.03 -2.81 21.91
C LYS A 72 -9.91 -4.23 21.34
N PRO A 73 -9.92 -5.28 22.17
CA PRO A 73 -9.84 -6.66 21.68
C PRO A 73 -10.85 -6.93 20.57
N ASN A 74 -10.34 -7.29 19.40
CA ASN A 74 -11.15 -7.61 18.24
C ASN A 74 -11.66 -9.04 18.41
N LYS A 75 -12.97 -9.21 18.62
CA LYS A 75 -13.58 -10.53 18.85
C LYS A 75 -13.49 -11.46 17.64
N GLU A 76 -13.16 -10.92 16.46
CA GLU A 76 -13.01 -11.67 15.21
C GLU A 76 -11.59 -12.18 14.99
N ILE A 77 -10.64 -11.88 15.88
CA ILE A 77 -9.29 -12.44 15.86
C ILE A 77 -9.14 -13.47 16.98
N MET A 78 -8.26 -14.44 16.78
CA MET A 78 -7.90 -15.33 17.86
C MET A 78 -7.24 -14.50 18.96
N GLN A 79 -7.69 -14.67 20.20
CA GLN A 79 -7.02 -14.09 21.36
C GLN A 79 -5.64 -14.72 21.44
N GLY A 80 -4.61 -14.00 20.99
CA GLY A 80 -3.36 -14.65 20.61
C GLY A 80 -2.14 -13.83 20.95
N ASN A 81 -1.27 -14.50 21.73
CA ASN A 81 0.11 -14.20 22.09
C ASN A 81 0.84 -13.18 21.21
N SER A 82 1.53 -12.23 21.85
CA SER A 82 2.45 -11.28 21.22
C SER A 82 3.60 -11.94 20.43
N ILE A 83 3.85 -13.24 20.63
CA ILE A 83 4.89 -14.01 19.96
C ILE A 83 4.33 -14.68 18.71
N ALA A 84 4.88 -14.33 17.54
CA ALA A 84 4.39 -14.82 16.24
C ALA A 84 4.38 -16.35 16.11
N SER A 85 5.40 -17.06 16.59
CA SER A 85 5.45 -18.52 16.51
C SER A 85 4.36 -19.22 17.34
N LEU A 86 4.01 -18.65 18.51
CA LEU A 86 2.90 -19.15 19.33
C LEU A 86 1.56 -18.87 18.65
N TYR A 87 1.41 -17.69 18.06
CA TYR A 87 0.26 -17.39 17.22
C TYR A 87 0.13 -18.38 16.06
N THR A 88 1.21 -18.69 15.33
CA THR A 88 1.16 -19.67 14.23
C THR A 88 0.70 -21.05 14.70
N LYS A 89 1.18 -21.51 15.85
CA LYS A 89 0.75 -22.79 16.45
C LYS A 89 -0.73 -22.76 16.82
N GLN A 90 -1.19 -21.68 17.45
CA GLN A 90 -2.61 -21.49 17.79
C GLN A 90 -3.49 -21.38 16.54
N PHE A 91 -3.01 -20.70 15.50
CA PHE A 91 -3.70 -20.61 14.21
C PHE A 91 -3.93 -22.00 13.62
N LEU A 92 -2.92 -22.87 13.69
CA LEU A 92 -3.01 -24.25 13.19
C LEU A 92 -3.91 -25.17 14.02
N THR A 93 -4.27 -24.82 15.26
CA THR A 93 -5.29 -25.60 16.00
C THR A 93 -6.69 -25.37 15.43
N VAL A 94 -6.94 -24.16 14.88
CA VAL A 94 -8.23 -23.79 14.26
C VAL A 94 -8.24 -24.11 12.76
N TYR A 95 -7.10 -23.93 12.08
CA TYR A 95 -6.95 -24.14 10.64
C TYR A 95 -5.80 -25.13 10.35
N PRO A 96 -5.95 -26.41 10.72
CA PRO A 96 -4.85 -27.39 10.63
C PRO A 96 -4.32 -27.59 9.21
N ASP A 97 -5.15 -27.39 8.19
CA ASP A 97 -4.78 -27.59 6.78
C ASP A 97 -4.12 -26.37 6.11
N ASN A 98 -3.96 -25.25 6.82
CA ASN A 98 -3.37 -24.05 6.24
C ASN A 98 -1.87 -24.27 5.94
N LYS A 99 -1.56 -24.50 4.66
CA LYS A 99 -0.19 -24.80 4.20
C LYS A 99 0.80 -23.66 4.42
N PHE A 100 0.34 -22.41 4.45
CA PHE A 100 1.23 -21.28 4.70
C PHE A 100 1.70 -21.23 6.16
N ALA A 101 0.79 -21.40 7.12
CA ALA A 101 1.15 -21.45 8.53
C ALA A 101 2.06 -22.65 8.86
N GLN A 102 1.82 -23.81 8.24
CA GLN A 102 2.72 -24.96 8.32
C GLN A 102 4.13 -24.62 7.79
N TYR A 103 4.19 -23.93 6.65
CA TYR A 103 5.45 -23.47 6.07
C TYR A 103 6.19 -22.49 6.97
N LEU A 104 5.51 -21.52 7.58
CA LEU A 104 6.13 -20.56 8.51
C LEU A 104 6.82 -21.24 9.69
N LEU A 105 6.21 -22.30 10.25
CA LEU A 105 6.86 -23.09 11.31
C LEU A 105 8.11 -23.81 10.81
N SER A 106 8.12 -24.29 9.56
CA SER A 106 9.27 -25.01 8.97
C SER A 106 10.49 -24.12 8.71
N ILE A 107 10.30 -22.80 8.57
CA ILE A 107 11.38 -21.84 8.29
C ILE A 107 11.76 -20.99 9.50
N ASN A 108 11.30 -21.37 10.70
CA ASN A 108 11.44 -20.61 11.94
C ASN A 108 10.89 -19.18 11.81
N ASN A 109 9.56 -19.05 11.93
CA ASN A 109 8.78 -17.83 11.69
C ASN A 109 9.53 -16.53 12.07
N LYS A 110 9.70 -15.64 11.07
CA LYS A 110 10.42 -14.36 11.18
C LYS A 110 9.51 -13.15 11.42
N GLU A 111 8.22 -13.38 11.62
CA GLU A 111 7.24 -12.34 11.94
C GLU A 111 7.48 -11.80 13.36
N VAL A 112 7.13 -10.54 13.58
CA VAL A 112 7.53 -9.82 14.81
C VAL A 112 6.54 -10.11 15.94
N GLY A 113 5.25 -9.87 15.69
CA GLY A 113 4.21 -10.04 16.70
C GLY A 113 2.81 -9.89 16.15
N THR A 114 1.82 -10.04 17.04
CA THR A 114 0.40 -9.98 16.70
C THR A 114 -0.23 -8.65 17.10
N ASN A 115 -1.26 -8.25 16.37
CA ASN A 115 -2.03 -7.05 16.57
C ASN A 115 -3.53 -7.32 16.53
N ILE A 116 -4.28 -6.36 17.03
CA ILE A 116 -5.75 -6.42 17.11
C ILE A 116 -6.41 -6.28 15.74
N GLY A 117 -5.76 -5.51 14.84
CA GLY A 117 -6.25 -5.26 13.49
C GLY A 117 -7.54 -4.45 13.44
N PHE A 118 -7.84 -3.93 12.25
CA PHE A 118 -9.06 -3.21 11.92
C PHE A 118 -10.28 -4.08 12.23
N SER A 119 -11.16 -3.54 13.07
CA SER A 119 -12.34 -4.23 13.61
C SER A 119 -13.60 -3.90 12.82
N ARG A 120 -14.67 -4.68 13.08
CA ARG A 120 -16.00 -4.38 12.54
C ARG A 120 -16.52 -3.00 12.96
N ASP A 121 -16.18 -2.53 14.16
CA ASP A 121 -16.63 -1.21 14.63
C ASP A 121 -15.90 -0.06 13.92
N ASP A 122 -14.61 -0.25 13.61
CA ASP A 122 -13.88 0.66 12.72
C ASP A 122 -14.54 0.68 11.33
N GLY A 123 -14.96 -0.48 10.83
CA GLY A 123 -15.70 -0.61 9.56
C GLY A 123 -17.04 0.12 9.56
N LYS A 124 -17.80 0.06 10.67
CA LYS A 124 -19.05 0.83 10.83
C LYS A 124 -18.79 2.34 10.85
N ASN A 125 -17.72 2.78 11.52
CA ASN A 125 -17.32 4.19 11.52
C ASN A 125 -16.98 4.65 10.11
N LEU A 126 -16.19 3.87 9.37
CA LEU A 126 -15.86 4.14 7.98
C LEU A 126 -17.12 4.19 7.10
N ALA A 127 -18.04 3.25 7.24
CA ALA A 127 -19.29 3.23 6.47
C ALA A 127 -20.14 4.50 6.70
N LYS A 128 -20.24 4.98 7.94
CA LYS A 128 -20.92 6.26 8.24
C LYS A 128 -20.27 7.44 7.52
N TRP A 129 -18.94 7.49 7.49
CA TRP A 129 -18.21 8.54 6.78
C TRP A 129 -18.38 8.44 5.26
N VAL A 130 -18.33 7.24 4.70
CA VAL A 130 -18.57 6.98 3.27
C VAL A 130 -19.95 7.48 2.83
N LEU A 131 -20.96 7.27 3.67
CA LEU A 131 -22.34 7.68 3.41
C LEU A 131 -22.62 9.16 3.67
N ASN A 132 -21.65 9.94 4.16
CA ASN A 132 -21.85 11.37 4.36
C ASN A 132 -22.04 12.08 3.00
N PRO A 133 -23.23 12.67 2.73
CA PRO A 133 -23.55 13.27 1.43
C PRO A 133 -22.80 14.59 1.18
N LYS A 134 -22.24 15.20 2.23
CA LYS A 134 -21.52 16.47 2.12
C LYS A 134 -20.17 16.33 1.40
N ILE A 135 -19.63 15.11 1.32
CA ILE A 135 -18.32 14.84 0.72
C ILE A 135 -18.53 14.14 -0.62
N LYS A 136 -18.14 14.78 -1.73
CA LYS A 136 -18.31 14.24 -3.08
C LYS A 136 -17.21 13.25 -3.45
N THR A 137 -15.95 13.58 -3.14
CA THR A 137 -14.80 12.73 -3.44
C THR A 137 -14.21 12.18 -2.15
N LYS A 138 -14.06 10.86 -2.07
CA LYS A 138 -13.58 10.18 -0.87
C LYS A 138 -12.46 9.21 -1.23
N ILE A 139 -11.36 9.30 -0.51
CA ILE A 139 -10.24 8.37 -0.59
C ILE A 139 -9.99 7.79 0.80
N VAL A 140 -9.79 6.48 0.86
CA VAL A 140 -9.37 5.80 2.09
C VAL A 140 -8.03 5.13 1.91
N ILE A 141 -7.17 5.29 2.91
CA ILE A 141 -5.83 4.75 2.95
C ILE A 141 -5.71 3.91 4.22
N PHE A 142 -5.17 2.70 4.09
CA PHE A 142 -4.91 1.82 5.22
C PHE A 142 -3.43 1.50 5.30
N ASP A 143 -2.88 1.47 6.51
CA ASP A 143 -1.68 0.68 6.75
C ASP A 143 -1.96 -0.82 6.57
N TRP A 144 -0.90 -1.58 6.34
CA TRP A 144 -0.95 -3.04 6.30
C TRP A 144 -0.73 -3.66 7.67
N ASP A 145 0.49 -3.55 8.20
CA ASP A 145 0.94 -4.26 9.39
C ASP A 145 0.13 -3.80 10.61
N GLY A 146 -0.50 -4.73 11.31
CA GLY A 146 -1.30 -4.46 12.51
C GLY A 146 -2.58 -3.64 12.29
N THR A 147 -2.83 -3.18 11.06
CA THR A 147 -4.06 -2.53 10.64
C THR A 147 -4.92 -3.52 9.83
N LEU A 148 -4.55 -3.87 8.61
CA LEU A 148 -5.29 -4.88 7.85
C LEU A 148 -4.86 -6.30 8.20
N SER A 149 -3.56 -6.53 8.42
CA SER A 149 -3.07 -7.79 8.97
C SER A 149 -3.16 -7.80 10.50
N VAL A 150 -3.30 -8.99 11.07
CA VAL A 150 -3.21 -9.21 12.54
C VAL A 150 -1.79 -9.57 12.97
N ILE A 151 -0.82 -9.54 12.06
CA ILE A 151 0.59 -9.83 12.31
C ILE A 151 1.44 -8.70 11.72
N GLU A 152 2.49 -8.34 12.43
CA GLU A 152 3.53 -7.45 11.95
C GLU A 152 4.61 -8.19 11.16
N GLY A 153 4.87 -7.69 9.97
CA GLY A 153 5.78 -8.31 9.03
C GLY A 153 5.05 -9.22 8.06
N VAL A 154 5.65 -9.40 6.90
CA VAL A 154 5.10 -10.23 5.83
C VAL A 154 6.20 -11.09 5.26
N VAL A 155 5.97 -12.39 5.21
CA VAL A 155 6.90 -13.37 4.64
C VAL A 155 6.36 -13.80 3.28
N LEU A 156 7.02 -13.33 2.22
CA LEU A 156 6.68 -13.68 0.84
C LEU A 156 7.94 -14.02 0.05
N PRO A 157 7.87 -14.95 -0.92
CA PRO A 157 9.03 -15.34 -1.69
C PRO A 157 9.54 -14.17 -2.54
N PRO A 158 10.85 -13.86 -2.50
CA PRO A 158 11.42 -12.70 -3.20
C PRO A 158 11.67 -12.94 -4.69
N THR A 159 11.81 -14.19 -5.12
CA THR A 159 12.13 -14.60 -6.49
C THR A 159 11.02 -15.41 -7.14
N LYS A 160 11.08 -15.58 -8.46
CA LYS A 160 10.13 -16.39 -9.23
C LYS A 160 10.24 -17.85 -8.83
N GLU A 161 11.46 -18.34 -8.65
CA GLU A 161 11.80 -19.73 -8.34
C GLU A 161 11.20 -20.11 -6.99
N LEU A 162 11.44 -19.29 -5.96
CA LEU A 162 10.85 -19.48 -4.63
C LEU A 162 9.32 -19.35 -4.63
N THR A 163 8.78 -18.48 -5.49
CA THR A 163 7.32 -18.39 -5.67
C THR A 163 6.75 -19.68 -6.25
N LEU A 164 7.41 -20.27 -7.25
CA LEU A 164 7.00 -21.53 -7.85
C LEU A 164 7.14 -22.70 -6.87
N GLU A 165 8.21 -22.73 -6.07
CA GLU A 165 8.39 -23.74 -5.01
C GLU A 165 7.29 -23.65 -3.95
N MET A 166 6.95 -22.44 -3.51
CA MET A 166 5.84 -22.21 -2.60
C MET A 166 4.51 -22.74 -3.20
N MET A 167 4.23 -22.45 -4.47
CA MET A 167 3.02 -22.93 -5.15
C MET A 167 3.03 -24.46 -5.34
N LYS A 168 4.19 -25.07 -5.63
CA LYS A 168 4.35 -26.53 -5.74
C LYS A 168 4.07 -27.24 -4.41
N LYS A 169 4.32 -26.57 -3.27
CA LYS A 169 3.92 -27.04 -1.94
C LYS A 169 2.42 -26.89 -1.66
N GLY A 170 1.64 -26.41 -2.62
CA GLY A 170 0.19 -26.19 -2.51
C GLY A 170 -0.19 -24.93 -1.72
N ILE A 171 0.76 -24.05 -1.41
CA ILE A 171 0.50 -22.81 -0.68
C ILE A 171 -0.11 -21.78 -1.64
N THR A 172 -1.33 -21.35 -1.35
CA THR A 172 -2.04 -20.34 -2.16
C THR A 172 -2.01 -18.96 -1.51
N TYR A 173 -2.25 -17.91 -2.29
CA TYR A 173 -2.43 -16.56 -1.72
C TYR A 173 -3.65 -16.48 -0.78
N LYS A 174 -4.64 -17.36 -0.95
CA LYS A 174 -5.79 -17.45 -0.05
C LYS A 174 -5.38 -17.98 1.32
N ASP A 175 -4.47 -18.96 1.38
CA ASP A 175 -3.93 -19.47 2.65
C ASP A 175 -3.14 -18.39 3.38
N ILE A 176 -2.31 -17.66 2.64
CA ILE A 176 -1.51 -16.52 3.14
C ILE A 176 -2.45 -15.44 3.69
N ALA A 177 -3.47 -15.06 2.92
CA ALA A 177 -4.41 -14.02 3.33
C ALA A 177 -5.25 -14.43 4.54
N LEU A 178 -5.69 -15.68 4.60
CA LEU A 178 -6.42 -16.21 5.76
C LEU A 178 -5.57 -16.15 7.02
N TYR A 179 -4.28 -16.49 6.93
CA TYR A 179 -3.35 -16.41 8.04
C TYR A 179 -3.17 -14.97 8.55
N TYR A 180 -2.92 -14.01 7.65
CA TYR A 180 -2.78 -12.59 8.00
C TYR A 180 -4.10 -11.93 8.42
N ALA A 181 -5.24 -12.46 8.02
CA ALA A 181 -6.54 -12.01 8.52
C ALA A 181 -6.83 -12.57 9.92
N GLY A 182 -6.24 -13.70 10.27
CA GLY A 182 -6.35 -14.45 11.51
C GLY A 182 -7.58 -15.34 11.63
N THR A 183 -8.70 -14.96 11.03
CA THR A 183 -9.87 -15.84 10.91
C THR A 183 -10.53 -15.73 9.55
N LYS A 184 -11.25 -16.78 9.15
CA LYS A 184 -12.07 -16.77 7.94
C LYS A 184 -13.15 -15.70 8.00
N GLN A 185 -13.78 -15.55 9.17
CA GLN A 185 -14.82 -14.54 9.39
C GLN A 185 -14.29 -13.13 9.17
N ARG A 186 -13.12 -12.81 9.73
CA ARG A 186 -12.50 -11.49 9.53
C ARG A 186 -12.11 -11.25 8.08
N LEU A 187 -11.53 -12.25 7.40
CA LEU A 187 -11.17 -12.12 5.99
C LEU A 187 -12.39 -11.78 5.12
N GLU A 188 -13.50 -12.51 5.29
CA GLU A 188 -14.74 -12.23 4.55
C GLU A 188 -15.37 -10.88 4.96
N GLY A 189 -15.31 -10.51 6.23
CA GLY A 189 -15.75 -9.19 6.70
C GLY A 189 -14.99 -8.04 6.03
N LEU A 190 -13.66 -8.15 5.93
CA LEU A 190 -12.83 -7.18 5.22
C LEU A 190 -13.17 -7.14 3.73
N LYS A 191 -13.30 -8.29 3.06
CA LYS A 191 -13.70 -8.34 1.65
C LYS A 191 -15.04 -7.64 1.40
N ASN A 192 -16.04 -7.90 2.24
CA ASN A 192 -17.35 -7.28 2.13
C ASN A 192 -17.27 -5.76 2.33
N MET A 193 -16.48 -5.29 3.29
CA MET A 193 -16.21 -3.87 3.49
C MET A 193 -15.56 -3.25 2.23
N PHE A 194 -14.52 -3.86 1.68
CA PHE A 194 -13.84 -3.35 0.49
C PHE A 194 -14.71 -3.42 -0.78
N HIS A 195 -15.61 -4.39 -0.86
CA HIS A 195 -16.62 -4.44 -1.92
C HIS A 195 -17.60 -3.28 -1.79
N PHE A 196 -18.14 -3.03 -0.60
CA PHE A 196 -18.98 -1.85 -0.33
C PHE A 196 -18.27 -0.53 -0.67
N LEU A 197 -16.99 -0.38 -0.28
CA LEU A 197 -16.19 0.80 -0.65
C LEU A 197 -16.10 0.96 -2.17
N HIS A 198 -15.86 -0.13 -2.89
CA HIS A 198 -15.79 -0.12 -4.35
C HIS A 198 -17.13 0.27 -5.00
N GLU A 199 -18.25 -0.31 -4.56
CA GLU A 199 -19.59 0.02 -5.05
C GLU A 199 -19.97 1.49 -4.80
N LYS A 200 -19.43 2.09 -3.73
CA LYS A 200 -19.60 3.52 -3.43
C LYS A 200 -18.60 4.43 -4.15
N GLY A 201 -17.78 3.88 -5.06
CA GLY A 201 -16.80 4.64 -5.83
C GLY A 201 -15.64 5.17 -4.99
N ILE A 202 -15.37 4.58 -3.82
CA ILE A 202 -14.32 5.02 -2.91
C ILE A 202 -12.99 4.45 -3.37
N GLU A 203 -12.02 5.32 -3.63
CA GLU A 203 -10.67 4.88 -3.96
C GLU A 203 -9.95 4.40 -2.71
N THR A 204 -9.40 3.18 -2.78
CA THR A 204 -8.71 2.52 -1.67
C THR A 204 -7.22 2.39 -1.98
N TYR A 205 -6.40 2.75 -0.99
CA TYR A 205 -4.94 2.64 -1.02
C TYR A 205 -4.42 1.83 0.16
N ILE A 206 -3.28 1.17 -0.04
CA ILE A 206 -2.42 0.67 1.03
C ILE A 206 -1.21 1.60 1.13
N LEU A 207 -0.87 2.04 2.33
CA LEU A 207 0.33 2.82 2.61
C LEU A 207 1.10 2.16 3.76
N THR A 208 2.08 1.35 3.39
CA THR A 208 2.78 0.46 4.33
C THR A 208 4.27 0.78 4.43
N ASN A 209 4.87 0.50 5.58
CA ASN A 209 6.32 0.43 5.73
C ASN A 209 6.84 -1.01 5.61
N ASN A 210 6.08 -1.94 5.03
CA ASN A 210 6.57 -3.30 4.81
C ASN A 210 7.48 -3.36 3.56
N PRO A 211 8.76 -3.77 3.68
CA PRO A 211 9.71 -3.71 2.57
C PRO A 211 9.34 -4.62 1.40
N VAL A 212 8.53 -5.66 1.61
CA VAL A 212 8.05 -6.53 0.52
C VAL A 212 7.15 -5.78 -0.47
N ALA A 213 6.56 -4.67 -0.06
CA ALA A 213 5.70 -3.84 -0.90
C ALA A 213 6.50 -2.85 -1.78
N ALA A 214 7.80 -2.68 -1.56
CA ALA A 214 8.57 -1.61 -2.19
C ALA A 214 8.84 -1.85 -3.69
N CYS A 215 8.78 -0.80 -4.50
CA CYS A 215 9.18 -0.85 -5.92
C CYS A 215 10.70 -0.86 -6.10
N ASN A 216 11.44 -0.30 -5.14
CA ASN A 216 12.89 -0.11 -5.19
C ASN A 216 13.68 -1.32 -4.66
N TRP A 217 13.21 -2.55 -4.94
CA TRP A 217 13.77 -3.81 -4.42
C TRP A 217 15.30 -3.92 -4.55
N ARG A 218 15.90 -3.34 -5.60
CA ARG A 218 17.37 -3.33 -5.78
C ARG A 218 18.10 -2.70 -4.60
N LYS A 219 17.53 -1.68 -3.95
CA LYS A 219 18.08 -1.03 -2.75
C LYS A 219 17.84 -1.85 -1.47
N LEU A 220 17.01 -2.88 -1.55
CA LEU A 220 16.58 -3.72 -0.43
C LEU A 220 17.02 -5.18 -0.61
N HIS A 221 17.87 -5.47 -1.61
CA HIS A 221 18.32 -6.81 -1.92
C HIS A 221 18.99 -7.49 -0.72
N ASP A 222 19.83 -6.75 0.00
CA ASP A 222 20.55 -7.26 1.18
C ASP A 222 19.61 -7.56 2.36
N ARG A 223 18.36 -7.11 2.28
CA ARG A 223 17.28 -7.44 3.24
C ARG A 223 16.44 -8.63 2.76
N GLY A 224 16.90 -9.36 1.75
CA GLY A 224 16.18 -10.50 1.18
C GLY A 224 14.98 -10.12 0.32
N ILE A 225 14.87 -8.87 -0.11
CA ILE A 225 13.77 -8.39 -0.98
C ILE A 225 14.18 -8.53 -2.44
N GLY A 226 13.36 -9.25 -3.20
CA GLY A 226 13.61 -9.50 -4.63
C GLY A 226 12.54 -8.92 -5.55
N PRO A 227 12.75 -9.05 -6.87
CA PRO A 227 11.90 -8.47 -7.91
C PRO A 227 10.44 -8.97 -7.90
N PHE A 228 10.16 -10.13 -7.28
CA PHE A 228 8.80 -10.68 -7.19
C PHE A 228 8.06 -10.33 -5.89
N SER A 229 8.75 -9.76 -4.89
CA SER A 229 8.18 -9.47 -3.57
C SER A 229 6.92 -8.60 -3.67
N ARG A 230 7.01 -7.48 -4.39
CA ARG A 230 5.86 -6.56 -4.57
C ARG A 230 4.70 -7.21 -5.32
N GLN A 231 5.00 -8.04 -6.32
CA GLN A 231 3.96 -8.74 -7.07
C GLN A 231 3.25 -9.79 -6.20
N ASN A 232 3.99 -10.50 -5.34
CA ASN A 232 3.44 -11.44 -4.38
C ASN A 232 2.61 -10.73 -3.31
N PHE A 233 3.10 -9.58 -2.83
CA PHE A 233 2.36 -8.73 -1.90
C PHE A 233 1.04 -8.28 -2.51
N TYR A 234 1.07 -7.77 -3.75
CA TYR A 234 -0.15 -7.39 -4.47
C TYR A 234 -1.16 -8.54 -4.60
N LYS A 235 -0.71 -9.74 -5.00
CA LYS A 235 -1.60 -10.90 -5.15
C LYS A 235 -2.23 -11.36 -3.83
N MET A 236 -1.49 -11.22 -2.72
CA MET A 236 -2.01 -11.42 -1.37
C MET A 236 -3.02 -10.33 -0.99
N VAL A 237 -2.69 -9.04 -1.17
CA VAL A 237 -3.61 -7.92 -0.85
C VAL A 237 -4.91 -8.04 -1.65
N LYS A 238 -4.87 -8.52 -2.90
CA LYS A 238 -6.07 -8.80 -3.70
C LYS A 238 -7.04 -9.79 -3.05
N GLN A 239 -6.57 -10.63 -2.13
CA GLN A 239 -7.47 -11.51 -1.37
C GLN A 239 -8.28 -10.75 -0.32
N PHE A 240 -7.81 -9.59 0.13
CA PHE A 240 -8.54 -8.69 1.04
C PHE A 240 -9.33 -7.64 0.25
N ILE A 241 -8.71 -7.07 -0.79
CA ILE A 241 -9.21 -5.95 -1.57
C ILE A 241 -9.25 -6.36 -3.06
N PRO A 242 -10.29 -7.08 -3.52
CA PRO A 242 -10.32 -7.66 -4.87
C PRO A 242 -10.10 -6.64 -6.00
N HIS A 243 -10.56 -5.40 -5.79
CA HIS A 243 -10.53 -4.32 -6.77
C HIS A 243 -9.28 -3.42 -6.69
N ILE A 244 -8.32 -3.73 -5.81
CA ILE A 244 -7.12 -2.92 -5.67
C ILE A 244 -6.24 -2.99 -6.93
N LYS A 245 -5.69 -1.84 -7.30
CA LYS A 245 -4.72 -1.70 -8.40
C LYS A 245 -3.31 -1.66 -7.83
N LEU A 246 -2.33 -2.18 -8.58
CA LEU A 246 -0.94 -2.25 -8.12
C LEU A 246 -0.37 -0.87 -7.76
N GLN A 247 -0.75 0.18 -8.48
CA GLN A 247 -0.33 1.56 -8.20
C GLN A 247 -0.95 2.17 -6.93
N ASN A 248 -1.96 1.53 -6.35
CA ASN A 248 -2.58 1.95 -5.10
C ASN A 248 -1.87 1.36 -3.87
N ILE A 249 -0.81 0.57 -4.06
CA ILE A 249 0.06 0.09 -2.99
C ILE A 249 1.27 1.01 -2.92
N LEU A 250 1.35 1.80 -1.87
CA LEU A 250 2.41 2.75 -1.57
C LEU A 250 3.30 2.18 -0.47
N CYS A 251 4.61 2.38 -0.58
CA CYS A 251 5.58 1.80 0.35
C CYS A 251 6.55 2.86 0.87
N GLY A 252 6.59 3.07 2.19
CA GLY A 252 7.43 4.12 2.77
C GLY A 252 8.93 3.89 2.63
N TYR A 253 9.39 2.67 2.34
CA TYR A 253 10.78 2.41 1.92
C TYR A 253 11.20 3.17 0.64
N GLU A 254 10.25 3.73 -0.10
CA GLU A 254 10.52 4.61 -1.24
C GLU A 254 10.84 6.06 -0.82
N THR A 255 10.50 6.43 0.42
CA THR A 255 10.68 7.76 1.03
C THR A 255 11.18 7.66 2.49
N GLN A 256 12.23 6.87 2.72
CA GLN A 256 12.91 6.76 4.03
C GLN A 256 11.99 6.35 5.20
N CYS A 257 10.98 5.52 4.93
CA CYS A 257 9.97 5.05 5.88
C CYS A 257 9.04 6.14 6.45
N PHE A 258 9.04 7.34 5.86
CA PHE A 258 8.14 8.42 6.25
C PHE A 258 6.89 8.42 5.34
N LYS A 259 5.78 7.86 5.87
CA LYS A 259 4.52 7.65 5.12
C LYS A 259 3.90 8.93 4.54
N PRO A 260 3.91 10.09 5.24
CA PRO A 260 3.40 11.33 4.64
C PRO A 260 4.14 11.80 3.38
N ASP A 261 5.44 11.52 3.27
CA ASP A 261 6.19 11.80 2.04
C ASP A 261 5.85 10.80 0.94
N THR A 262 5.66 9.53 1.27
CA THR A 262 5.19 8.52 0.31
C THR A 262 3.83 8.89 -0.26
N PHE A 263 2.92 9.32 0.61
CA PHE A 263 1.61 9.87 0.23
C PHE A 263 1.79 11.03 -0.75
N SER A 264 2.69 11.97 -0.45
CA SER A 264 2.97 13.15 -1.27
C SER A 264 3.64 12.82 -2.61
N GLY A 265 4.35 11.69 -2.69
CA GLY A 265 4.96 11.17 -3.90
C GLY A 265 3.94 10.65 -4.91
N ASN A 266 2.73 10.28 -4.46
CA ASN A 266 1.66 9.88 -5.36
C ASN A 266 0.97 11.12 -5.96
N ARG A 267 1.06 11.27 -7.29
CA ARG A 267 0.51 12.44 -8.01
C ARG A 267 -0.97 12.67 -7.74
N HIS A 268 -1.79 11.62 -7.79
CA HIS A 268 -3.25 11.73 -7.60
C HIS A 268 -3.59 12.16 -6.18
N LEU A 269 -3.00 11.50 -5.17
CA LEU A 269 -3.23 11.86 -3.77
C LEU A 269 -2.79 13.30 -3.47
N ARG A 270 -1.67 13.73 -4.04
CA ARG A 270 -1.21 15.12 -3.94
C ARG A 270 -2.19 16.11 -4.57
N GLU A 271 -2.70 15.82 -5.76
CA GLU A 271 -3.69 16.67 -6.44
C GLU A 271 -4.99 16.78 -5.64
N VAL A 272 -5.49 15.66 -5.09
CA VAL A 272 -6.67 15.65 -4.23
C VAL A 272 -6.43 16.42 -2.93
N TYR A 273 -5.26 16.23 -2.29
CA TYR A 273 -4.92 16.96 -1.08
C TYR A 273 -4.83 18.47 -1.30
N SER A 274 -4.25 18.93 -2.42
CA SER A 274 -4.23 20.35 -2.77
C SER A 274 -5.62 20.95 -2.97
N GLN A 275 -6.59 20.18 -3.48
CA GLN A 275 -7.99 20.63 -3.58
C GLN A 275 -8.61 20.82 -2.18
N ILE A 276 -8.31 19.90 -1.26
CA ILE A 276 -8.76 19.99 0.14
C ILE A 276 -8.16 21.23 0.81
N GLU A 277 -6.85 21.47 0.64
CA GLU A 277 -6.17 22.65 1.18
C GLU A 277 -6.77 23.95 0.67
N HIS A 278 -7.01 24.04 -0.64
CA HIS A 278 -7.61 25.21 -1.28
C HIS A 278 -9.03 25.48 -0.76
N TRP A 279 -9.84 24.44 -0.63
CA TRP A 279 -11.20 24.56 -0.08
C TRP A 279 -11.19 25.08 1.36
N HIS A 280 -10.32 24.56 2.23
CA HIS A 280 -10.21 25.05 3.61
C HIS A 280 -9.73 26.51 3.68
N PHE A 281 -8.76 26.88 2.83
CA PHE A 281 -8.26 28.25 2.77
C PHE A 281 -9.37 29.25 2.40
N GLN A 282 -10.13 28.96 1.34
CA GLN A 282 -11.24 29.81 0.90
C GLN A 282 -12.30 29.97 2.00
N ASN A 283 -12.70 28.88 2.68
CA ASN A 283 -13.76 28.95 3.69
C ASN A 283 -13.31 29.61 5.01
N SER A 284 -12.03 29.50 5.39
CA SER A 284 -11.51 30.16 6.59
C SER A 284 -11.49 31.69 6.49
N ALA A 285 -11.35 32.23 5.27
CA ALA A 285 -11.35 33.67 5.01
C ALA A 285 -12.75 34.32 5.19
N TYR A 286 -13.82 33.52 5.13
CA TYR A 286 -15.19 34.01 5.30
C TYR A 286 -15.67 33.99 6.75
N THR A 287 -14.96 33.34 7.66
CA THR A 287 -15.36 33.20 9.08
C THR A 287 -14.75 34.25 10.01
N THR A 288 -13.94 35.17 9.51
CA THR A 288 -13.25 36.20 10.31
C THR A 288 -13.83 37.61 10.18
N ASN A 289 -15.05 37.74 9.65
CA ASN A 289 -15.85 38.98 9.63
C ASN A 289 -17.10 38.80 10.47
#